data_AF-A0AAE0H0S3-F1
#
_entry.id   AF-A0AAE0H0S3-F1
#
_cell.length_a   1.000
_cell.length_b   1.000
_cell.length_c   1.000
_cell.angle_alpha   90.00
_cell.angle_beta   90.00
_cell.angle_gamma   90.00
#
_symmetry.space_group_name_H-M   'P 1'
#
loop_
_entity.id
_entity.type
_entity.pdbx_description
1 polymer ?
#
loop_
_entity_poly.entity_id
_entity_poly.type
_entity_poly.pdbx_seq_one_letter_code
_entity_poly.pdbx_strand_id
1 'polypeptide(L)'
;MDISSIQNALQLVGKFNRQSKDCGVRLGFLVKFLQEISEGHFKYEVEFSTHDLVEQYIRPAVKQQQCRFVDLIPPHHVGPASIFVSHRWQGSFSELITTLCKHLNFGEDAEAANNFLWLDVFAVNQNTGTLANKVDVDSFEETLRQTSITLFKLDEQGTALRRVWCLYELWKTFVHRGAETLQVMSYDVEWTRLKEVFYGVDVEAAEAFHQSDKETILSDIKADIGFQNFNELLRDALVDSTSRQAQAADVNDENARIDAQLTSSTMLCEAGRYEEGEQAAREALLVAEGAKGPEALKLIGRCLNQMSNLLKEQGKFQEAIPHQERAVAVGREVLGEEHPTVASRLISLADMTSAEGRYLDARLAYEQAIDILLRVHGEEHMHVALGLNSLANLLDAHGQYEEALGQAKRALLIREKLYQEFHPELAESLQTLGVIYHHLQDNGAGQECLERSINVFSKTLGPAHPKTVKVRESFKT
;
A
#
# COMPACT_ATOMS: atom_id res chain seq x y z
N MET A 1 -27.01 21.17 3.60
CA MET A 1 -28.31 20.54 3.92
C MET A 1 -28.36 20.12 5.39
N ASP A 2 -29.52 20.09 6.06
CA ASP A 2 -29.61 19.55 7.44
C ASP A 2 -29.78 18.02 7.45
N ILE A 3 -29.54 17.36 8.59
CA ILE A 3 -29.61 15.89 8.72
C ILE A 3 -31.00 15.37 8.33
N SER A 4 -32.05 16.11 8.68
CA SER A 4 -33.44 15.80 8.34
C SER A 4 -33.65 15.65 6.83
N SER A 5 -33.02 16.50 6.03
CA SER A 5 -33.15 16.46 4.57
C SER A 5 -32.51 15.20 3.97
N ILE A 6 -31.33 14.81 4.46
CA ILE A 6 -30.65 13.56 4.06
C ILE A 6 -31.50 12.34 4.45
N GLN A 7 -32.05 12.34 5.67
CA GLN A 7 -32.94 11.27 6.12
C GLN A 7 -34.18 11.12 5.21
N ASN A 8 -34.76 12.24 4.80
CA ASN A 8 -35.90 12.27 3.89
C ASN A 8 -35.54 11.74 2.49
N ALA A 9 -34.41 12.19 1.92
CA ALA A 9 -33.97 11.78 0.57
C ALA A 9 -33.64 10.27 0.49
N LEU A 10 -33.08 9.73 1.57
CA LEU A 10 -32.82 8.30 1.75
C LEU A 10 -34.04 7.49 2.19
N GLN A 11 -35.15 8.16 2.47
CA GLN A 11 -36.38 7.55 2.99
C GLN A 11 -36.11 6.70 4.25
N LEU A 12 -35.24 7.17 5.14
CA LEU A 12 -34.98 6.47 6.39
C LEU A 12 -36.28 6.30 7.18
N VAL A 13 -36.48 5.11 7.73
CA VAL A 13 -37.70 4.72 8.42
C VAL A 13 -37.53 4.75 9.93
N GLY A 14 -38.64 4.64 10.66
CA GLY A 14 -38.58 4.36 12.10
C GLY A 14 -37.90 3.02 12.40
N LYS A 15 -37.33 2.88 13.61
CA LYS A 15 -36.58 1.70 14.06
C LYS A 15 -37.28 0.42 13.67
N PHE A 16 -36.69 -0.31 12.75
CA PHE A 16 -37.11 -1.65 12.40
C PHE A 16 -36.31 -2.65 13.25
N ASN A 17 -36.99 -3.38 14.15
CA ASN A 17 -36.34 -4.24 15.12
C ASN A 17 -35.85 -5.54 14.45
N ARG A 18 -34.64 -5.51 13.90
CA ARG A 18 -34.02 -6.66 13.22
C ARG A 18 -33.54 -7.67 14.26
N GLN A 19 -34.00 -8.93 14.13
CA GLN A 19 -33.64 -10.01 15.05
C GLN A 19 -32.20 -10.51 14.83
N SER A 20 -31.72 -10.53 13.58
CA SER A 20 -30.32 -10.86 13.27
C SER A 20 -29.44 -9.61 13.35
N LYS A 21 -28.25 -9.78 13.90
CA LYS A 21 -27.22 -8.74 13.95
C LYS A 21 -26.33 -8.74 12.71
N ASP A 22 -26.45 -9.77 11.87
CA ASP A 22 -25.60 -10.10 10.71
C ASP A 22 -26.10 -9.40 9.44
N CYS A 23 -26.56 -8.16 9.60
CA CYS A 23 -27.21 -7.39 8.54
C CYS A 23 -26.15 -6.66 7.70
N GLY A 24 -26.16 -6.90 6.39
CA GLY A 24 -25.44 -6.12 5.40
C GLY A 24 -26.34 -5.10 4.69
N VAL A 25 -25.71 -4.09 4.09
CA VAL A 25 -26.36 -3.01 3.34
C VAL A 25 -26.00 -3.15 1.86
N ARG A 26 -26.98 -2.96 0.97
CA ARG A 26 -26.74 -2.98 -0.48
C ARG A 26 -25.77 -1.88 -0.91
N LEU A 27 -24.82 -2.19 -1.80
CA LEU A 27 -23.88 -1.21 -2.35
C LEU A 27 -24.59 0.01 -2.96
N GLY A 28 -25.66 -0.21 -3.73
CA GLY A 28 -26.44 0.89 -4.31
C GLY A 28 -27.03 1.86 -3.28
N PHE A 29 -27.40 1.38 -2.08
CA PHE A 29 -27.80 2.28 -0.99
C PHE A 29 -26.62 3.11 -0.49
N LEU A 30 -25.43 2.52 -0.35
CA LEU A 30 -24.22 3.22 0.08
C LEU A 30 -23.78 4.29 -0.93
N VAL A 31 -23.88 4.00 -2.23
CA VAL A 31 -23.62 4.96 -3.32
C VAL A 31 -24.60 6.12 -3.25
N LYS A 32 -25.91 5.84 -3.15
CA LYS A 32 -26.92 6.89 -2.98
C LYS A 32 -26.68 7.68 -1.69
N PHE A 33 -26.37 7.00 -0.60
CA PHE A 33 -26.03 7.63 0.68
C PHE A 33 -24.87 8.63 0.53
N LEU A 34 -23.79 8.22 -0.16
CA LEU A 34 -22.68 9.09 -0.48
C LEU A 34 -23.11 10.29 -1.35
N GLN A 35 -23.92 10.07 -2.39
CA GLN A 35 -24.42 11.15 -3.25
C GLN A 35 -25.23 12.19 -2.45
N GLU A 36 -26.14 11.76 -1.58
CA GLU A 36 -27.00 12.65 -0.80
C GLU A 36 -26.21 13.48 0.23
N ILE A 37 -25.24 12.86 0.92
CA ILE A 37 -24.34 13.64 1.81
C ILE A 37 -23.48 14.60 0.97
N SER A 38 -23.19 14.25 -0.28
CA SER A 38 -22.34 15.03 -1.16
C SER A 38 -22.99 16.26 -1.80
N GLU A 39 -24.16 16.08 -2.39
CA GLU A 39 -24.96 17.14 -3.03
C GLU A 39 -25.42 18.20 -2.02
N GLY A 40 -25.49 17.83 -0.73
CA GLY A 40 -25.90 18.73 0.34
C GLY A 40 -24.88 19.79 0.76
N HIS A 41 -23.58 19.63 0.45
CA HIS A 41 -22.51 20.47 1.02
C HIS A 41 -21.20 20.62 0.21
N PHE A 42 -20.86 19.74 -0.73
CA PHE A 42 -19.55 19.83 -1.41
C PHE A 42 -19.59 20.74 -2.65
N LYS A 43 -19.58 22.05 -2.41
CA LYS A 43 -19.19 23.01 -3.46
C LYS A 43 -17.67 23.09 -3.65
N TYR A 44 -16.89 22.50 -2.74
CA TYR A 44 -15.42 22.48 -2.76
C TYR A 44 -14.90 21.18 -2.14
N GLU A 45 -13.85 20.63 -2.75
CA GLU A 45 -13.09 19.42 -2.41
C GLU A 45 -12.65 19.39 -0.94
N VAL A 46 -13.46 18.83 -0.05
CA VAL A 46 -13.02 18.46 1.31
C VAL A 46 -13.17 16.95 1.43
N GLU A 47 -12.03 16.29 1.60
CA GLU A 47 -11.96 14.85 1.83
C GLU A 47 -12.63 14.51 3.16
N PHE A 48 -13.64 13.65 3.12
CA PHE A 48 -14.48 13.35 4.27
C PHE A 48 -14.18 11.95 4.78
N SER A 49 -13.61 11.85 5.99
CA SER A 49 -13.25 10.57 6.56
C SER A 49 -14.47 9.78 7.00
N THR A 50 -14.32 8.47 7.14
CA THR A 50 -15.39 7.63 7.71
C THR A 50 -15.70 8.01 9.17
N HIS A 51 -14.71 8.51 9.92
CA HIS A 51 -14.92 9.07 11.25
C HIS A 51 -15.81 10.32 11.21
N ASP A 52 -15.55 11.25 10.28
CA ASP A 52 -16.37 12.45 10.12
C ASP A 52 -17.81 12.08 9.75
N LEU A 53 -17.99 11.05 8.92
CA LEU A 53 -19.31 10.51 8.58
C LEU A 53 -20.08 10.06 9.81
N VAL A 54 -19.40 9.32 10.67
CA VAL A 54 -20.00 8.78 11.89
C VAL A 54 -20.44 9.93 12.79
N GLU A 55 -19.55 10.88 13.07
CA GLU A 55 -19.83 11.98 14.00
C GLU A 55 -20.88 12.96 13.48
N GLN A 56 -20.84 13.31 12.21
CA GLN A 56 -21.68 14.37 11.65
C GLN A 56 -23.06 13.90 11.19
N TYR A 57 -23.19 12.64 10.76
CA TYR A 57 -24.43 12.15 10.14
C TYR A 57 -25.02 10.93 10.85
N ILE A 58 -24.22 9.92 11.14
CA ILE A 58 -24.74 8.66 11.69
C ILE A 58 -25.12 8.82 13.16
N ARG A 59 -24.23 9.32 14.02
CA ARG A 59 -24.51 9.48 15.46
C ARG A 59 -25.74 10.34 15.71
N PRO A 60 -25.92 11.52 15.08
CA PRO A 60 -27.13 12.31 15.28
C PRO A 60 -28.40 11.58 14.86
N ALA A 61 -28.36 10.85 13.73
CA ALA A 61 -29.51 10.11 13.22
C ALA A 61 -29.95 8.98 14.17
N VAL A 62 -29.00 8.24 14.76
CA VAL A 62 -29.31 7.09 15.61
C VAL A 62 -29.57 7.43 17.08
N LYS A 63 -29.14 8.62 17.53
CA LYS A 63 -29.27 9.06 18.92
C LYS A 63 -30.72 9.13 19.37
N GLN A 64 -31.61 9.66 18.52
CA GLN A 64 -33.02 9.85 18.85
C GLN A 64 -33.75 8.52 19.05
N GLN A 65 -33.40 7.49 18.29
CA GLN A 65 -34.11 6.21 18.26
C GLN A 65 -33.41 5.07 19.01
N GLN A 66 -32.21 5.32 19.56
CA GLN A 66 -31.41 4.32 20.29
C GLN A 66 -31.31 2.99 19.54
N CYS A 67 -30.78 3.05 18.32
CA CYS A 67 -30.66 1.93 17.41
C CYS A 67 -29.36 1.99 16.62
N ARG A 68 -29.09 0.99 15.78
CA ARG A 68 -28.00 1.03 14.80
C ARG A 68 -28.47 1.80 13.58
N PHE A 69 -27.55 2.32 12.77
CA PHE A 69 -27.97 3.03 11.55
C PHE A 69 -28.66 2.08 10.57
N VAL A 70 -28.19 0.84 10.46
CA VAL A 70 -28.85 -0.20 9.67
C VAL A 70 -30.31 -0.41 10.07
N ASP A 71 -30.69 -0.12 11.32
CA ASP A 71 -32.06 -0.26 11.80
C ASP A 71 -33.02 0.79 11.20
N LEU A 72 -32.47 1.91 10.68
CA LEU A 72 -33.19 3.02 10.04
C LEU A 72 -33.27 2.88 8.50
N ILE A 73 -32.48 1.98 7.89
CA ILE A 73 -32.45 1.79 6.43
C ILE A 73 -33.72 1.02 5.99
N PRO A 74 -34.35 1.39 4.85
CA PRO A 74 -35.48 0.63 4.29
C PRO A 74 -35.19 -0.87 4.15
N PRO A 75 -36.14 -1.77 4.51
CA PRO A 75 -35.89 -3.21 4.55
C PRO A 75 -35.37 -3.83 3.25
N HIS A 76 -35.75 -3.29 2.08
CA HIS A 76 -35.31 -3.83 0.79
C HIS A 76 -33.83 -3.52 0.46
N HIS A 77 -33.19 -2.62 1.20
CA HIS A 77 -31.76 -2.32 1.11
C HIS A 77 -30.92 -3.08 2.14
N VAL A 78 -31.54 -3.85 3.04
CA VAL A 78 -30.85 -4.59 4.11
C VAL A 78 -31.17 -6.07 4.00
N GLY A 79 -30.14 -6.90 4.11
CA GLY A 79 -30.27 -8.35 4.02
C GLY A 79 -29.15 -9.05 4.79
N PRO A 80 -29.09 -10.39 4.77
CA PRO A 80 -27.96 -11.13 5.32
C PRO A 80 -26.66 -10.67 4.66
N ALA A 81 -25.65 -10.36 5.47
CA ALA A 81 -24.35 -9.95 4.94
C ALA A 81 -23.71 -11.06 4.10
N SER A 82 -23.29 -10.73 2.88
CA SER A 82 -22.53 -11.63 2.01
C SER A 82 -21.06 -11.23 1.89
N ILE A 83 -20.73 -9.96 2.15
CA ILE A 83 -19.37 -9.43 2.03
C ILE A 83 -19.02 -8.69 3.32
N PHE A 84 -17.89 -9.01 3.92
CA PHE A 84 -17.32 -8.24 5.02
C PHE A 84 -16.35 -7.19 4.47
N VAL A 85 -16.37 -5.96 4.98
CA VAL A 85 -15.44 -4.90 4.53
C VAL A 85 -14.62 -4.38 5.72
N SER A 86 -13.32 -4.68 5.68
CA SER A 86 -12.32 -4.14 6.61
C SER A 86 -11.66 -2.90 6.02
N HIS A 87 -11.64 -1.80 6.78
CA HIS A 87 -11.08 -0.52 6.35
C HIS A 87 -10.68 0.37 7.53
N ARG A 88 -9.89 1.42 7.26
CA ARG A 88 -9.50 2.42 8.25
C ARG A 88 -10.55 3.54 8.35
N TRP A 89 -11.01 3.84 9.57
CA TRP A 89 -11.98 4.90 9.81
C TRP A 89 -11.51 6.33 9.47
N GLN A 90 -10.22 6.60 9.58
CA GLN A 90 -9.66 7.91 9.19
C GLN A 90 -9.46 8.01 7.66
N GLY A 91 -9.74 6.95 6.91
CA GLY A 91 -9.71 6.98 5.45
C GLY A 91 -10.96 7.63 4.86
N SER A 92 -10.81 8.10 3.62
CA SER A 92 -11.88 8.72 2.85
C SER A 92 -13.03 7.74 2.61
N PHE A 93 -14.25 8.11 3.04
CA PHE A 93 -15.42 7.27 2.81
C PHE A 93 -15.81 7.25 1.33
N SER A 94 -15.62 8.36 0.61
CA SER A 94 -15.88 8.40 -0.83
C SER A 94 -14.92 7.50 -1.59
N GLU A 95 -13.63 7.49 -1.22
CA GLU A 95 -12.66 6.58 -1.83
C GLU A 95 -13.01 5.12 -1.54
N LEU A 96 -13.43 4.79 -0.32
CA LEU A 96 -13.90 3.44 0.03
C LEU A 96 -15.05 3.00 -0.87
N ILE A 97 -16.10 3.82 -1.02
CA ILE A 97 -17.27 3.49 -1.86
C ILE A 97 -16.86 3.38 -3.34
N THR A 98 -16.07 4.31 -3.87
CA THR A 98 -15.56 4.24 -5.25
C THR A 98 -14.75 2.96 -5.48
N THR A 99 -13.89 2.59 -4.53
CA THR A 99 -13.09 1.37 -4.62
C THR A 99 -13.96 0.12 -4.58
N LEU A 100 -14.98 0.09 -3.72
CA LEU A 100 -15.96 -1.00 -3.66
C LEU A 100 -16.72 -1.15 -4.97
N CYS A 101 -17.14 -0.04 -5.59
CA CYS A 101 -17.81 -0.07 -6.88
C CYS A 101 -16.90 -0.64 -7.96
N LYS A 102 -15.64 -0.20 -8.03
CA LYS A 102 -14.65 -0.74 -8.97
C LYS A 102 -14.41 -2.25 -8.74
N HIS A 103 -14.20 -2.65 -7.49
CA HIS A 103 -13.88 -4.03 -7.13
C HIS A 103 -15.03 -5.00 -7.41
N LEU A 104 -16.26 -4.58 -7.15
CA LEU A 104 -17.46 -5.40 -7.34
C LEU A 104 -18.10 -5.21 -8.71
N ASN A 105 -17.42 -4.50 -9.62
CA ASN A 105 -17.88 -4.16 -10.97
C ASN A 105 -19.31 -3.57 -10.98
N PHE A 106 -19.54 -2.63 -10.06
CA PHE A 106 -20.82 -1.96 -9.87
C PHE A 106 -20.91 -0.75 -10.81
N GLY A 107 -21.82 -0.82 -11.79
CA GLY A 107 -22.14 0.28 -12.71
C GLY A 107 -23.44 1.02 -12.35
N GLU A 108 -23.73 2.11 -13.06
CA GLU A 108 -24.91 2.97 -12.83
C GLU A 108 -26.25 2.21 -12.96
N ASP A 109 -26.31 1.18 -13.81
CA ASP A 109 -27.51 0.35 -14.04
C ASP A 109 -27.55 -0.94 -13.19
N ALA A 110 -26.55 -1.19 -12.34
CA ALA A 110 -26.38 -2.44 -11.60
C ALA A 110 -27.22 -2.49 -10.32
N GLU A 111 -28.55 -2.35 -10.40
CA GLU A 111 -29.46 -2.66 -9.28
C GLU A 111 -29.42 -4.15 -8.86
N ALA A 112 -28.82 -5.02 -9.69
CA ALA A 112 -29.00 -6.47 -9.64
C ALA A 112 -27.93 -7.27 -8.86
N ALA A 113 -26.78 -6.69 -8.50
CA ALA A 113 -25.81 -7.43 -7.68
C ALA A 113 -26.33 -7.50 -6.23
N ASN A 114 -26.77 -8.69 -5.79
CA ASN A 114 -27.18 -8.97 -4.39
C ASN A 114 -25.97 -8.97 -3.43
N ASN A 115 -25.14 -7.93 -3.50
CA ASN A 115 -24.00 -7.70 -2.62
C ASN A 115 -24.49 -6.93 -1.39
N PHE A 116 -24.59 -7.62 -0.26
CA PHE A 116 -24.92 -7.02 1.03
C PHE A 116 -23.64 -6.90 1.83
N LEU A 117 -23.16 -5.66 1.95
CA LEU A 117 -21.89 -5.35 2.58
C LEU A 117 -22.10 -5.10 4.05
N TRP A 118 -21.37 -5.83 4.87
CA TRP A 118 -21.23 -5.53 6.29
C TRP A 118 -20.13 -4.49 6.46
N LEU A 119 -20.53 -3.33 6.96
CA LEU A 119 -19.67 -2.21 7.33
C LEU A 119 -20.00 -1.87 8.78
N ASP A 120 -18.99 -1.91 9.65
CA ASP A 120 -19.12 -1.63 11.08
C ASP A 120 -19.77 -0.27 11.35
N VAL A 121 -19.49 0.73 10.52
CA VAL A 121 -20.09 2.07 10.54
C VAL A 121 -21.62 2.05 10.56
N PHE A 122 -22.25 1.09 9.85
CA PHE A 122 -23.70 0.97 9.74
C PHE A 122 -24.27 -0.15 10.62
N ALA A 123 -23.54 -1.26 10.74
CA ALA A 123 -23.99 -2.49 11.38
C ALA A 123 -23.67 -2.56 12.88
N VAL A 124 -22.71 -1.77 13.38
CA VAL A 124 -22.43 -1.61 14.81
C VAL A 124 -23.20 -0.41 15.36
N ASN A 125 -23.61 -0.50 16.62
CA ASN A 125 -24.29 0.59 17.30
C ASN A 125 -23.31 1.74 17.57
N GLN A 126 -23.58 2.90 16.97
CA GLN A 126 -22.77 4.11 17.11
C GLN A 126 -23.26 5.04 18.24
N ASN A 127 -24.22 4.64 19.06
CA ASN A 127 -24.82 5.49 20.09
C ASN A 127 -24.08 5.41 21.45
N THR A 128 -23.21 6.40 21.70
CA THR A 128 -22.33 6.54 22.88
C THR A 128 -22.99 6.66 24.26
N GLY A 129 -24.33 6.61 24.35
CA GLY A 129 -25.09 6.69 25.61
C GLY A 129 -25.66 5.37 26.14
N THR A 130 -25.37 4.22 25.51
CA THR A 130 -25.91 2.91 25.92
C THR A 130 -24.80 1.91 26.22
N LEU A 131 -24.99 1.01 27.19
CA LEU A 131 -24.10 -0.16 27.44
C LEU A 131 -23.93 -1.08 26.21
N ALA A 132 -24.73 -0.85 25.16
CA ALA A 132 -24.75 -1.56 23.89
C ALA A 132 -23.77 -1.00 22.83
N ASN A 133 -22.77 -0.21 23.24
CA ASN A 133 -21.74 0.34 22.36
C ASN A 133 -20.50 -0.56 22.21
N LYS A 134 -20.50 -1.74 22.85
CA LYS A 134 -19.51 -2.77 22.58
C LYS A 134 -19.94 -3.53 21.33
N VAL A 135 -19.01 -3.72 20.40
CA VAL A 135 -19.14 -4.76 19.37
C VAL A 135 -19.48 -6.04 20.13
N ASP A 136 -20.63 -6.62 19.83
CA ASP A 136 -20.95 -7.95 20.32
C ASP A 136 -20.06 -8.92 19.56
N VAL A 137 -18.96 -9.32 20.18
CA VAL A 137 -17.89 -10.11 19.55
C VAL A 137 -18.45 -11.42 19.00
N ASP A 138 -19.37 -12.07 19.72
CA ASP A 138 -20.00 -13.32 19.29
C ASP A 138 -20.80 -13.10 18.00
N SER A 139 -21.53 -11.99 17.93
CA SER A 139 -22.30 -11.61 16.74
C SER A 139 -21.42 -11.20 15.56
N PHE A 140 -20.29 -10.55 15.84
CA PHE A 140 -19.32 -10.17 14.81
C PHE A 140 -18.68 -11.42 14.18
N GLU A 141 -18.25 -12.36 15.00
CA GLU A 141 -17.67 -13.61 14.49
C GLU A 141 -18.70 -14.43 13.69
N GLU A 142 -19.95 -14.46 14.14
CA GLU A 142 -21.03 -15.11 13.39
C GLU A 142 -21.27 -14.45 12.03
N THR A 143 -21.27 -13.12 11.98
CA THR A 143 -21.32 -12.38 10.72
C THR A 143 -20.17 -12.78 9.79
N LEU A 144 -18.92 -12.78 10.28
CA LEU A 144 -17.77 -13.17 9.48
C LEU A 144 -17.95 -14.58 8.88
N ARG A 145 -18.36 -15.56 9.69
CA ARG A 145 -18.59 -16.95 9.24
C ARG A 145 -19.61 -17.06 8.11
N GLN A 146 -20.62 -16.18 8.07
CA GLN A 146 -21.68 -16.20 7.07
C GLN A 146 -21.31 -15.50 5.76
N THR A 147 -20.39 -14.53 5.80
CA THR A 147 -19.92 -13.85 4.58
C THR A 147 -19.13 -14.79 3.68
N SER A 148 -19.09 -14.53 2.37
CA SER A 148 -18.37 -15.32 1.37
C SER A 148 -17.02 -14.71 0.98
N ILE A 149 -16.79 -13.41 1.24
CA ILE A 149 -15.52 -12.72 0.96
C ILE A 149 -15.26 -11.65 2.03
N THR A 150 -13.99 -11.49 2.43
CA THR A 150 -13.53 -10.32 3.18
C THR A 150 -12.81 -9.38 2.23
N LEU A 151 -13.37 -8.18 2.01
CA LEU A 151 -12.71 -7.10 1.27
C LEU A 151 -11.87 -6.27 2.24
N PHE A 152 -10.59 -6.10 1.92
CA PHE A 152 -9.66 -5.34 2.74
C PHE A 152 -9.15 -4.11 1.99
N LYS A 153 -9.57 -2.92 2.43
CA LYS A 153 -9.08 -1.66 1.85
C LYS A 153 -7.69 -1.37 2.38
N LEU A 154 -6.72 -1.38 1.46
CA LEU A 154 -5.34 -1.03 1.75
C LEU A 154 -5.02 0.34 1.13
N ASP A 155 -4.32 1.17 1.88
CA ASP A 155 -3.78 2.46 1.41
C ASP A 155 -2.28 2.34 1.15
N GLU A 156 -1.70 3.34 0.46
CA GLU A 156 -0.27 3.34 0.11
C GLU A 156 0.67 3.26 1.32
N GLN A 157 0.19 3.66 2.49
CA GLN A 157 0.97 3.64 3.73
C GLN A 157 0.78 2.34 4.50
N GLY A 158 -0.04 1.40 4.00
CA GLY A 158 -0.38 0.17 4.69
C GLY A 158 -1.06 0.42 6.04
N THR A 159 -1.79 1.53 6.19
CA THR A 159 -2.21 1.96 7.53
C THR A 159 -3.18 1.00 8.18
N ALA A 160 -4.05 0.36 7.40
CA ALA A 160 -4.94 -0.68 7.92
C ALA A 160 -4.15 -1.83 8.58
N LEU A 161 -2.95 -2.16 8.08
CA LEU A 161 -2.07 -3.17 8.69
C LEU A 161 -1.41 -2.69 10.00
N ARG A 162 -1.51 -1.41 10.32
CA ARG A 162 -1.01 -0.83 11.57
C ARG A 162 -2.12 -0.57 12.58
N ARG A 163 -3.34 -1.08 12.35
CA ARG A 163 -4.49 -0.92 13.25
C ARG A 163 -4.89 -2.26 13.84
N VAL A 164 -4.87 -2.35 15.16
CA VAL A 164 -5.16 -3.59 15.91
C VAL A 164 -6.50 -4.21 15.49
N TRP A 165 -7.54 -3.40 15.33
CA TRP A 165 -8.87 -3.89 14.94
C TRP A 165 -8.89 -4.48 13.52
N CYS A 166 -8.16 -3.90 12.57
CA CYS A 166 -8.01 -4.49 11.24
C CYS A 166 -7.21 -5.80 11.29
N LEU A 167 -6.17 -5.87 12.13
CA LEU A 167 -5.42 -7.13 12.35
C LEU A 167 -6.31 -8.22 12.96
N TYR A 168 -7.20 -7.86 13.88
CA TYR A 168 -8.21 -8.76 14.42
C TYR A 168 -9.16 -9.28 13.33
N GLU A 169 -9.68 -8.39 12.48
CA GLU A 169 -10.57 -8.76 11.37
C GLU A 169 -9.89 -9.71 10.36
N LEU A 170 -8.63 -9.46 10.04
CA LEU A 170 -7.81 -10.34 9.20
C LEU A 170 -7.58 -11.69 9.86
N TRP A 171 -7.15 -11.71 11.13
CA TRP A 171 -6.94 -12.94 11.89
C TRP A 171 -8.19 -13.80 11.93
N LYS A 172 -9.35 -13.21 12.26
CA LYS A 172 -10.63 -13.92 12.28
C LYS A 172 -11.06 -14.40 10.90
N THR A 173 -10.78 -13.64 9.84
CA THR A 173 -10.97 -14.09 8.46
C THR A 173 -10.14 -15.35 8.19
N PHE A 174 -8.85 -15.34 8.55
CA PHE A 174 -7.95 -16.47 8.31
C PHE A 174 -8.40 -17.73 9.05
N VAL A 175 -8.75 -17.61 10.34
CA VAL A 175 -9.13 -18.74 11.19
C VAL A 175 -10.49 -19.32 10.82
N HIS A 176 -11.48 -18.48 10.50
CA HIS A 176 -12.84 -18.95 10.28
C HIS A 176 -13.14 -19.34 8.83
N ARG A 177 -12.41 -18.76 7.87
CA ARG A 177 -12.79 -18.82 6.46
C ARG A 177 -11.66 -19.25 5.53
N GLY A 178 -10.42 -19.19 6.01
CA GLY A 178 -9.24 -19.37 5.18
C GLY A 178 -8.77 -18.06 4.56
N ALA A 179 -7.46 -17.94 4.44
CA ALA A 179 -6.76 -16.75 3.94
C ALA A 179 -7.13 -16.44 2.47
N GLU A 180 -7.49 -17.46 1.70
CA GLU A 180 -7.96 -17.37 0.32
C GLU A 180 -9.28 -16.58 0.17
N THR A 181 -10.03 -16.37 1.25
CA THR A 181 -11.28 -15.59 1.20
C THR A 181 -11.05 -14.07 1.32
N LEU A 182 -9.82 -13.65 1.63
CA LEU A 182 -9.41 -12.26 1.60
C LEU A 182 -9.29 -11.78 0.15
N GLN A 183 -9.82 -10.60 -0.14
CA GLN A 183 -9.55 -9.86 -1.35
C GLN A 183 -9.13 -8.44 -1.01
N VAL A 184 -7.99 -8.03 -1.55
CA VAL A 184 -7.40 -6.72 -1.32
C VAL A 184 -7.96 -5.73 -2.30
N MET A 185 -8.37 -4.58 -1.80
CA MET A 185 -8.79 -3.45 -2.60
C MET A 185 -7.67 -2.41 -2.58
N SER A 186 -6.83 -2.40 -3.61
CA SER A 186 -5.60 -1.58 -3.66
C SER A 186 -5.24 -1.14 -5.08
N TYR A 187 -6.23 -0.91 -5.94
CA TYR A 187 -6.02 -0.58 -7.35
C TYR A 187 -5.13 0.66 -7.59
N ASP A 188 -5.03 1.55 -6.60
CA ASP A 188 -4.27 2.79 -6.68
C ASP A 188 -3.01 2.76 -5.78
N VAL A 189 -2.58 1.58 -5.34
CA VAL A 189 -1.44 1.44 -4.42
C VAL A 189 -0.19 1.00 -5.17
N GLU A 190 0.90 1.76 -5.01
CA GLU A 190 2.24 1.31 -5.36
C GLU A 190 2.70 0.21 -4.39
N TRP A 191 2.60 -1.06 -4.79
CA TRP A 191 3.01 -2.20 -3.95
C TRP A 191 4.47 -2.18 -3.51
N THR A 192 5.33 -1.47 -4.24
CA THR A 192 6.71 -1.21 -3.82
C THR A 192 6.79 -0.45 -2.49
N ARG A 193 5.79 0.38 -2.15
CA ARG A 193 5.68 1.06 -0.85
C ARG A 193 5.18 0.15 0.27
N LEU A 194 4.56 -0.96 -0.09
CA LEU A 194 4.09 -2.00 0.83
C LEU A 194 5.05 -3.18 0.95
N LYS A 195 6.29 -3.07 0.43
CA LYS A 195 7.35 -4.09 0.63
C LYS A 195 7.52 -4.47 2.11
N GLU A 196 7.29 -3.53 3.03
CA GLU A 196 7.30 -3.76 4.48
C GLU A 196 6.37 -4.89 4.93
N VAL A 197 5.22 -5.06 4.26
CA VAL A 197 4.28 -6.16 4.54
C VAL A 197 4.92 -7.52 4.25
N PHE A 198 5.80 -7.61 3.26
CA PHE A 198 6.53 -8.82 2.95
C PHE A 198 7.64 -9.13 3.95
N TYR A 199 8.24 -8.11 4.57
CA TYR A 199 9.15 -8.32 5.70
C TYR A 199 8.41 -8.66 7.00
N GLY A 200 7.10 -8.38 7.04
CA GLY A 200 6.19 -8.71 8.11
C GLY A 200 5.61 -7.45 8.76
N VAL A 201 4.33 -7.51 9.10
CA VAL A 201 3.69 -6.47 9.90
C VAL A 201 4.23 -6.55 11.32
N ASP A 202 4.66 -5.41 11.87
CA ASP A 202 4.90 -5.28 13.31
C ASP A 202 3.55 -5.19 14.04
N VAL A 203 2.98 -6.38 14.30
CA VAL A 203 1.69 -6.54 14.97
C VAL A 203 1.74 -5.92 16.37
N GLU A 204 2.90 -5.90 17.03
CA GLU A 204 3.09 -5.33 18.37
C GLU A 204 3.07 -3.79 18.36
N ALA A 205 3.56 -3.18 17.28
CA ALA A 205 3.50 -1.73 17.05
C ALA A 205 2.10 -1.23 16.64
N ALA A 206 1.16 -2.13 16.31
CA ALA A 206 -0.17 -1.74 15.85
C ALA A 206 -0.89 -0.81 16.83
N GLU A 207 -1.57 0.19 16.30
CA GLU A 207 -2.26 1.22 17.05
C GLU A 207 -3.71 0.82 17.37
N ALA A 208 -4.18 1.21 18.54
CA ALA A 208 -5.58 1.11 18.94
C ALA A 208 -6.03 2.39 19.64
N PHE A 209 -7.33 2.66 19.60
CA PHE A 209 -7.91 3.77 20.36
C PHE A 209 -7.95 3.46 21.87
N HIS A 210 -8.20 2.19 22.23
CA HIS A 210 -8.17 1.71 23.60
C HIS A 210 -7.02 0.72 23.81
N GLN A 211 -6.19 1.01 24.81
CA GLN A 211 -5.04 0.18 25.15
C GLN A 211 -5.44 -1.25 25.60
N SER A 212 -6.58 -1.39 26.28
CA SER A 212 -7.13 -2.69 26.68
C SER A 212 -7.44 -3.60 25.49
N ASP A 213 -7.97 -3.03 24.41
CA ASP A 213 -8.32 -3.78 23.20
C ASP A 213 -7.04 -4.25 22.51
N LYS A 214 -6.02 -3.39 22.45
CA LYS A 214 -4.68 -3.74 21.95
C LYS A 214 -4.11 -4.94 22.68
N GLU A 215 -4.03 -4.88 24.00
CA GLU A 215 -3.43 -5.95 24.80
C GLU A 215 -4.17 -7.28 24.64
N THR A 216 -5.51 -7.23 24.63
CA THR A 216 -6.36 -8.42 24.48
C THR A 216 -6.18 -9.05 23.10
N ILE A 217 -6.39 -8.26 22.03
CA ILE A 217 -6.34 -8.76 20.64
C ILE A 217 -4.95 -9.31 20.31
N LEU A 218 -3.88 -8.61 20.68
CA LEU A 218 -2.52 -9.05 20.38
C LEU A 218 -2.14 -10.31 21.16
N SER A 219 -2.60 -10.43 22.41
CA SER A 219 -2.43 -11.66 23.20
C SER A 219 -3.14 -12.84 22.54
N ASP A 220 -4.37 -12.62 22.06
CA ASP A 220 -5.18 -13.67 21.43
C ASP A 220 -4.58 -14.13 20.08
N ILE A 221 -4.18 -13.19 19.21
CA ILE A 221 -3.49 -13.52 17.95
C ILE A 221 -2.22 -14.33 18.24
N LYS A 222 -1.44 -13.90 19.23
CA LYS A 222 -0.18 -14.56 19.62
C LYS A 222 -0.41 -15.98 20.14
N ALA A 223 -1.47 -16.18 20.93
CA ALA A 223 -1.80 -17.47 21.52
C ALA A 223 -2.41 -18.45 20.50
N ASP A 224 -3.19 -17.96 19.54
CA ASP A 224 -3.91 -18.78 18.57
C ASP A 224 -3.01 -19.22 17.41
N ILE A 225 -2.47 -18.26 16.66
CA ILE A 225 -1.66 -18.56 15.45
C ILE A 225 -0.22 -18.05 15.53
N GLY A 226 0.07 -17.09 16.41
CA GLY A 226 1.40 -16.46 16.49
C GLY A 226 1.65 -15.43 15.38
N PHE A 227 2.45 -14.41 15.67
CA PHE A 227 2.68 -13.29 14.74
C PHE A 227 3.41 -13.68 13.46
N GLN A 228 4.32 -14.66 13.52
CA GLN A 228 5.01 -15.14 12.33
C GLN A 228 4.02 -15.79 11.35
N ASN A 229 3.20 -16.73 11.82
CA ASN A 229 2.21 -17.39 10.97
C ASN A 229 1.13 -16.42 10.49
N PHE A 230 0.71 -15.45 11.33
CA PHE A 230 -0.17 -14.37 10.87
C PHE A 230 0.42 -13.62 9.67
N ASN A 231 1.71 -13.26 9.74
CA ASN A 231 2.39 -12.56 8.65
C ASN A 231 2.55 -13.43 7.39
N GLU A 232 2.80 -14.73 7.55
CA GLU A 232 2.85 -15.69 6.43
C GLU A 232 1.47 -15.81 5.75
N LEU A 233 0.40 -16.03 6.53
CA LEU A 233 -0.98 -16.09 6.01
C LEU A 233 -1.42 -14.79 5.33
N LEU A 234 -1.07 -13.64 5.91
CA LEU A 234 -1.35 -12.35 5.29
C LEU A 234 -0.62 -12.24 3.95
N ARG A 235 0.68 -12.52 3.91
CA ARG A 235 1.47 -12.46 2.66
C ARG A 235 0.84 -13.31 1.57
N ASP A 236 0.51 -14.57 1.88
CA ASP A 236 -0.09 -15.50 0.92
C ASP A 236 -1.46 -15.01 0.44
N ALA A 237 -2.30 -14.50 1.36
CA ALA A 237 -3.60 -13.95 1.02
C ALA A 237 -3.52 -12.76 0.08
N LEU A 238 -2.54 -11.86 0.27
CA LEU A 238 -2.34 -10.70 -0.59
C LEU A 238 -1.91 -11.16 -2.00
N VAL A 239 -0.96 -12.10 -2.09
CA VAL A 239 -0.47 -12.67 -3.36
C VAL A 239 -1.60 -13.36 -4.13
N ASP A 240 -2.39 -14.19 -3.44
CA ASP A 240 -3.51 -14.91 -4.06
C ASP A 240 -4.65 -13.97 -4.48
N SER A 241 -4.90 -12.91 -3.72
CA SER A 241 -5.86 -11.87 -4.11
C SER A 241 -5.41 -11.18 -5.39
N THR A 242 -4.16 -10.70 -5.48
CA THR A 242 -3.68 -9.99 -6.67
C THR A 242 -3.58 -10.90 -7.89
N SER A 243 -3.22 -12.17 -7.69
CA SER A 243 -3.19 -13.17 -8.76
C SER A 243 -4.58 -13.42 -9.35
N ARG A 244 -5.61 -13.54 -8.50
CA ARG A 244 -7.00 -13.68 -8.96
C ARG A 244 -7.49 -12.44 -9.69
N GLN A 245 -7.12 -11.25 -9.23
CA GLN A 245 -7.48 -10.01 -9.93
C GLN A 245 -6.83 -9.93 -11.32
N ALA A 246 -5.56 -10.32 -11.45
CA ALA A 246 -4.89 -10.40 -12.74
C ALA A 246 -5.57 -11.38 -13.72
N GLN A 247 -6.05 -12.52 -13.20
CA GLN A 247 -6.79 -13.51 -13.98
C GLN A 247 -8.21 -13.06 -14.37
N ALA A 248 -8.86 -12.28 -13.50
CA ALA A 248 -10.23 -11.80 -13.69
C ALA A 248 -10.33 -10.44 -14.40
N ALA A 249 -9.20 -9.80 -14.71
CA ALA A 249 -9.16 -8.49 -15.35
C ALA A 249 -9.90 -8.49 -16.70
N ASP A 250 -10.62 -7.40 -17.00
CA ASP A 250 -11.38 -7.26 -18.24
C ASP A 250 -10.45 -7.35 -19.45
N VAL A 251 -10.73 -8.29 -20.34
CA VAL A 251 -9.96 -8.52 -21.57
C VAL A 251 -10.06 -7.36 -22.56
N ASN A 252 -11.04 -6.48 -22.41
CA ASN A 252 -11.24 -5.31 -23.26
C ASN A 252 -10.55 -4.04 -22.72
N ASP A 253 -10.09 -4.04 -21.46
CA ASP A 253 -9.32 -2.94 -20.87
C ASP A 253 -7.84 -3.35 -20.73
N GLU A 254 -7.07 -3.07 -21.79
CA GLU A 254 -5.64 -3.39 -21.86
C GLU A 254 -4.85 -2.78 -20.69
N ASN A 255 -5.19 -1.56 -20.27
CA ASN A 255 -4.49 -0.89 -19.17
C ASN A 255 -4.76 -1.58 -17.84
N ALA A 256 -6.03 -1.83 -17.51
CA ALA A 256 -6.40 -2.50 -16.27
C ALA A 256 -5.81 -3.91 -16.19
N ARG A 257 -5.78 -4.64 -17.32
CA ARG A 257 -5.17 -5.97 -17.41
C ARG A 257 -3.67 -5.93 -17.18
N ILE A 258 -2.97 -4.98 -17.80
CA ILE A 258 -1.52 -4.79 -17.59
C ILE A 258 -1.25 -4.43 -16.13
N ASP A 259 -1.99 -3.49 -15.56
CA ASP A 259 -1.79 -3.04 -14.19
C ASP A 259 -2.00 -4.17 -13.18
N ALA A 260 -3.04 -4.99 -13.37
CA ALA A 260 -3.31 -6.14 -12.53
C ALA A 260 -2.19 -7.21 -12.66
N GLN A 261 -1.72 -7.48 -13.88
CA GLN A 261 -0.63 -8.43 -14.12
C GLN A 261 0.71 -7.96 -13.54
N LEU A 262 1.07 -6.68 -13.70
CA LEU A 262 2.29 -6.13 -13.11
C LEU A 262 2.24 -6.08 -11.58
N THR A 263 1.05 -5.82 -11.02
CA THR A 263 0.79 -5.92 -9.59
C THR A 263 1.00 -7.35 -9.09
N SER A 264 0.32 -8.33 -9.70
CA SER A 264 0.47 -9.75 -9.37
C SER A 264 1.93 -10.20 -9.49
N SER A 265 2.61 -9.77 -10.55
CA SER A 265 4.02 -10.05 -10.80
C SER A 265 4.92 -9.57 -9.66
N THR A 266 4.75 -8.32 -9.23
CA THR A 266 5.49 -7.74 -8.09
C THR A 266 5.23 -8.54 -6.83
N MET A 267 3.97 -8.85 -6.53
CA MET A 267 3.59 -9.59 -5.33
C MET A 267 4.17 -11.01 -5.28
N LEU A 268 4.14 -11.72 -6.42
CA LEU A 268 4.71 -13.05 -6.55
C LEU A 268 6.22 -13.03 -6.32
N CYS A 269 6.94 -12.06 -6.88
CA CYS A 269 8.39 -11.95 -6.70
C CYS A 269 8.77 -11.61 -5.25
N GLU A 270 8.05 -10.70 -4.58
CA GLU A 270 8.27 -10.39 -3.17
C GLU A 270 7.98 -11.59 -2.25
N ALA A 271 7.09 -12.50 -2.66
CA ALA A 271 6.85 -13.78 -1.99
C ALA A 271 7.86 -14.89 -2.37
N GLY A 272 8.86 -14.59 -3.20
CA GLY A 272 9.86 -15.55 -3.67
C GLY A 272 9.37 -16.50 -4.78
N ARG A 273 8.15 -16.32 -5.28
CA ARG A 273 7.56 -17.08 -6.41
C ARG A 273 7.99 -16.47 -7.75
N TYR A 274 9.31 -16.43 -7.97
CA TYR A 274 9.92 -15.68 -9.07
C TYR A 274 9.48 -16.11 -10.46
N GLU A 275 9.32 -17.42 -10.71
CA GLU A 275 8.90 -17.93 -12.03
C GLU A 275 7.48 -17.47 -12.39
N GLU A 276 6.56 -17.52 -11.43
CA GLU A 276 5.18 -17.06 -11.62
C GLU A 276 5.12 -15.55 -11.78
N GLY A 277 5.93 -14.81 -11.01
CA GLY A 277 6.03 -13.37 -11.14
C GLY A 277 6.58 -12.94 -12.51
N GLU A 278 7.61 -13.61 -13.00
CA GLU A 278 8.15 -13.37 -14.34
C GLU A 278 7.11 -13.69 -15.43
N GLN A 279 6.36 -14.79 -15.28
CA GLN A 279 5.29 -15.14 -16.21
C GLN A 279 4.20 -14.06 -16.27
N ALA A 280 3.76 -13.54 -15.12
CA ALA A 280 2.79 -12.45 -15.06
C ALA A 280 3.31 -11.17 -15.75
N ALA A 281 4.58 -10.81 -15.55
CA ALA A 281 5.20 -9.68 -16.27
C ALA A 281 5.29 -9.92 -17.79
N ARG A 282 5.58 -11.15 -18.22
CA ARG A 282 5.59 -11.55 -19.64
C ARG A 282 4.21 -11.43 -20.27
N GLU A 283 3.16 -11.83 -19.56
CA GLU A 283 1.78 -11.66 -20.01
C GLU A 283 1.40 -10.18 -20.14
N ALA A 284 1.79 -9.33 -19.18
CA ALA A 284 1.60 -7.89 -19.27
C ALA A 284 2.31 -7.29 -20.51
N LEU A 285 3.58 -7.66 -20.73
CA LEU A 285 4.33 -7.19 -21.90
C LEU A 285 3.69 -7.65 -23.21
N LEU A 286 3.18 -8.88 -23.28
CA LEU A 286 2.50 -9.39 -24.47
C LEU A 286 1.23 -8.60 -24.79
N VAL A 287 0.44 -8.24 -23.77
CA VAL A 287 -0.72 -7.36 -23.94
C VAL A 287 -0.28 -5.98 -24.44
N ALA A 288 0.76 -5.41 -23.84
CA ALA A 288 1.29 -4.10 -24.22
C ALA A 288 1.83 -4.06 -25.66
N GLU A 289 2.48 -5.13 -26.14
CA GLU A 289 2.98 -5.25 -27.51
C GLU A 289 1.86 -5.46 -28.54
N GLY A 290 0.70 -5.98 -28.12
CA GLY A 290 -0.50 -6.09 -28.94
C GLY A 290 -1.33 -4.80 -29.03
N ALA A 291 -1.15 -3.88 -28.08
CA ALA A 291 -1.86 -2.61 -28.02
C ALA A 291 -1.50 -1.69 -29.21
N LYS A 292 -2.41 -0.77 -29.55
CA LYS A 292 -2.23 0.16 -30.69
C LYS A 292 -2.09 1.61 -30.24
N GLY A 293 -1.35 2.38 -31.04
CA GLY A 293 -1.20 3.82 -30.86
C GLY A 293 -0.04 4.20 -29.92
N PRO A 294 0.15 5.50 -29.66
CA PRO A 294 1.29 6.02 -28.90
C PRO A 294 1.30 5.57 -27.43
N GLU A 295 0.14 5.22 -26.87
CA GLU A 295 0.05 4.70 -25.49
C GLU A 295 0.65 3.29 -25.35
N ALA A 296 0.67 2.50 -26.43
CA ALA A 296 1.27 1.16 -26.42
C ALA A 296 2.76 1.20 -26.04
N LEU A 297 3.51 2.20 -26.53
CA LEU A 297 4.92 2.36 -26.16
C LEU A 297 5.08 2.71 -24.68
N LYS A 298 4.21 3.52 -24.07
CA LYS A 298 4.26 3.78 -22.62
C LYS A 298 4.08 2.49 -21.83
N LEU A 299 3.10 1.68 -22.22
CA LEU A 299 2.81 0.39 -21.58
C LEU A 299 3.98 -0.59 -21.73
N ILE A 300 4.57 -0.70 -22.93
CA ILE A 300 5.76 -1.52 -23.18
C ILE A 300 6.90 -1.08 -22.26
N GLY A 301 7.16 0.23 -22.16
CA GLY A 301 8.20 0.77 -21.28
C GLY A 301 7.99 0.43 -19.81
N ARG A 302 6.73 0.45 -19.32
CA ARG A 302 6.38 0.03 -17.96
C ARG A 302 6.65 -1.45 -17.74
N CYS A 303 6.19 -2.30 -18.67
CA CYS A 303 6.35 -3.76 -18.58
C CYS A 303 7.83 -4.17 -18.62
N LEU A 304 8.63 -3.57 -19.50
CA LEU A 304 10.07 -3.84 -19.59
C LEU A 304 10.82 -3.46 -18.32
N ASN A 305 10.50 -2.29 -17.75
CA ASN A 305 11.10 -1.85 -16.49
C ASN A 305 10.76 -2.82 -15.35
N GLN A 306 9.52 -3.31 -15.29
CA GLN A 306 9.17 -4.32 -14.30
C GLN A 306 9.93 -5.62 -14.52
N MET A 307 9.94 -6.16 -15.74
CA MET A 307 10.70 -7.37 -16.08
C MET A 307 12.17 -7.26 -15.65
N SER A 308 12.79 -6.12 -15.95
CA SER A 308 14.17 -5.85 -15.55
C SER A 308 14.36 -5.83 -14.04
N ASN A 309 13.45 -5.19 -13.30
CA ASN A 309 13.54 -5.13 -11.84
C ASN A 309 13.42 -6.52 -11.21
N LEU A 310 12.51 -7.37 -11.72
CA LEU A 310 12.33 -8.73 -11.22
C LEU A 310 13.56 -9.60 -11.48
N LEU A 311 14.16 -9.48 -12.66
CA LEU A 311 15.40 -10.18 -13.00
C LEU A 311 16.58 -9.66 -12.16
N LYS A 312 16.63 -8.35 -11.88
CA LYS A 312 17.61 -7.73 -10.96
C LYS A 312 17.49 -8.33 -9.56
N GLU A 313 16.28 -8.46 -9.02
CA GLU A 313 16.04 -9.04 -7.69
C GLU A 313 16.46 -10.52 -7.60
N GLN A 314 16.41 -11.25 -8.72
CA GLN A 314 16.92 -12.63 -8.82
C GLN A 314 18.45 -12.71 -9.04
N GLY A 315 19.15 -11.57 -9.19
CA GLY A 315 20.57 -11.53 -9.55
C GLY A 315 20.87 -11.90 -11.01
N LYS A 316 19.85 -11.98 -11.88
CA LYS A 316 19.97 -12.28 -13.32
C LYS A 316 20.28 -11.02 -14.12
N PHE A 317 21.37 -10.33 -13.80
CA PHE A 317 21.67 -9.00 -14.36
C PHE A 317 21.87 -9.02 -15.89
N GLN A 318 22.50 -10.07 -16.43
CA GLN A 318 22.70 -10.22 -17.88
C GLN A 318 21.38 -10.29 -18.67
N GLU A 319 20.35 -10.90 -18.10
CA GLU A 319 19.01 -10.94 -18.69
C GLU A 319 18.24 -9.64 -18.47
N ALA A 320 18.47 -8.98 -17.33
CA ALA A 320 17.78 -7.74 -16.96
C ALA A 320 18.21 -6.53 -17.81
N ILE A 321 19.52 -6.37 -18.06
CA ILE A 321 20.11 -5.21 -18.74
C ILE A 321 19.45 -4.93 -20.11
N PRO A 322 19.27 -5.90 -21.03
CA PRO A 322 18.60 -5.65 -22.31
C PRO A 322 17.16 -5.13 -22.17
N HIS A 323 16.41 -5.61 -21.18
CA HIS A 323 15.06 -5.12 -20.91
C HIS A 323 15.10 -3.66 -20.45
N GLN A 324 16.05 -3.31 -19.59
CA GLN A 324 16.19 -1.94 -19.11
C GLN A 324 16.69 -0.98 -20.17
N GLU A 325 17.65 -1.37 -21.01
CA GLU A 325 18.12 -0.57 -22.14
C GLU A 325 16.96 -0.24 -23.09
N ARG A 326 16.12 -1.25 -23.41
CA ARG A 326 14.90 -1.03 -24.20
C ARG A 326 13.91 -0.12 -23.47
N ALA A 327 13.75 -0.27 -22.15
CA ALA A 327 12.90 0.62 -21.35
C ALA A 327 13.41 2.08 -21.35
N VAL A 328 14.72 2.32 -21.26
CA VAL A 328 15.33 3.66 -21.37
C VAL A 328 15.05 4.24 -22.76
N ALA A 329 15.27 3.47 -23.83
CA ALA A 329 15.04 3.92 -25.20
C ALA A 329 13.57 4.32 -25.45
N VAL A 330 12.63 3.48 -25.02
CA VAL A 330 11.20 3.79 -25.08
C VAL A 330 10.84 5.02 -24.24
N GLY A 331 11.46 5.17 -23.07
CA GLY A 331 11.27 6.35 -22.21
C GLY A 331 11.70 7.64 -22.91
N ARG A 332 12.87 7.63 -23.56
CA ARG A 332 13.39 8.77 -24.34
C ARG A 332 12.48 9.13 -25.50
N GLU A 333 11.98 8.12 -26.23
CA GLU A 333 11.10 8.33 -27.38
C GLU A 333 9.74 8.93 -26.97
N VAL A 334 9.13 8.42 -25.90
CA VAL A 334 7.74 8.77 -25.56
C VAL A 334 7.64 9.94 -24.60
N LEU A 335 8.60 10.07 -23.67
CA LEU A 335 8.56 11.07 -22.59
C LEU A 335 9.58 12.20 -22.80
N GLY A 336 10.58 11.98 -23.67
CA GLY A 336 11.71 12.90 -23.90
C GLY A 336 12.94 12.55 -23.06
N GLU A 337 14.11 12.99 -23.52
CA GLU A 337 15.42 12.74 -22.90
C GLU A 337 15.53 13.25 -21.46
N GLU A 338 14.89 14.39 -21.17
CA GLU A 338 14.97 15.03 -19.85
C GLU A 338 13.84 14.57 -18.89
N HIS A 339 13.12 13.49 -19.19
CA HIS A 339 12.03 13.05 -18.30
C HIS A 339 12.54 12.31 -17.06
N PRO A 340 12.02 12.57 -15.83
CA PRO A 340 12.45 11.88 -14.60
C PRO A 340 12.36 10.35 -14.65
N THR A 341 11.39 9.79 -15.37
CA THR A 341 11.30 8.34 -15.61
C THR A 341 12.51 7.78 -16.35
N VAL A 342 13.10 8.55 -17.30
CA VAL A 342 14.34 8.14 -17.99
C VAL A 342 15.48 8.09 -16.99
N ALA A 343 15.61 9.09 -16.12
CA ALA A 343 16.62 9.11 -15.07
C ALA A 343 16.48 7.92 -14.09
N SER A 344 15.28 7.63 -13.61
CA SER A 344 15.02 6.47 -12.75
C SER A 344 15.39 5.14 -13.43
N ARG A 345 15.10 5.02 -14.74
CA ARG A 345 15.49 3.85 -15.53
C ARG A 345 17.00 3.74 -15.72
N LEU A 346 17.70 4.86 -15.89
CA LEU A 346 19.17 4.92 -15.98
C LEU A 346 19.84 4.54 -14.65
N ILE A 347 19.29 4.97 -13.51
CA ILE A 347 19.77 4.53 -12.18
C ILE A 347 19.65 3.02 -12.06
N SER A 348 18.50 2.44 -12.43
CA SER A 348 18.30 0.99 -12.38
C SER A 348 19.25 0.26 -13.34
N LEU A 349 19.50 0.81 -14.54
CA LEU A 349 20.50 0.27 -15.47
C LEU A 349 21.91 0.30 -14.86
N ALA A 350 22.28 1.40 -14.20
CA ALA A 350 23.57 1.57 -13.53
C ALA A 350 23.78 0.57 -12.39
N ASP A 351 22.74 0.31 -11.58
CA ASP A 351 22.79 -0.71 -10.54
C ASP A 351 23.16 -2.09 -11.12
N MET A 352 22.50 -2.47 -12.22
CA MET A 352 22.68 -3.78 -12.84
C MET A 352 24.02 -3.91 -13.56
N THR A 353 24.46 -2.86 -14.27
CA THR A 353 25.76 -2.85 -14.94
C THR A 353 26.91 -2.84 -13.93
N SER A 354 26.75 -2.15 -12.80
CA SER A 354 27.68 -2.19 -11.67
C SER A 354 27.83 -3.60 -11.11
N ALA A 355 26.71 -4.31 -10.89
CA ALA A 355 26.71 -5.68 -10.39
C ALA A 355 27.39 -6.68 -11.34
N GLU A 356 27.37 -6.41 -12.65
CA GLU A 356 28.14 -7.16 -13.69
C GLU A 356 29.61 -6.73 -13.79
N GLY A 357 30.09 -5.81 -12.93
CA GLY A 357 31.46 -5.31 -12.94
C GLY A 357 31.76 -4.29 -14.04
N ARG A 358 30.74 -3.78 -14.75
CA ARG A 358 30.88 -2.75 -15.79
C ARG A 358 30.88 -1.34 -15.18
N TYR A 359 31.91 -1.06 -14.38
CA TYR A 359 32.05 0.18 -13.60
C TYR A 359 31.85 1.47 -14.43
N LEU A 360 32.53 1.60 -15.57
CA LEU A 360 32.48 2.82 -16.38
C LEU A 360 31.08 3.08 -16.95
N ASP A 361 30.39 2.02 -17.36
CA ASP A 361 29.03 2.11 -17.90
C ASP A 361 28.04 2.50 -16.79
N ALA A 362 28.19 1.92 -15.60
CA ALA A 362 27.39 2.27 -14.43
C ALA A 362 27.59 3.73 -14.02
N ARG A 363 28.86 4.18 -13.94
CA ARG A 363 29.19 5.56 -13.60
C ARG A 363 28.55 6.54 -14.58
N LEU A 364 28.70 6.30 -15.89
CA LEU A 364 28.11 7.15 -16.92
C LEU A 364 26.58 7.22 -16.80
N ALA A 365 25.93 6.09 -16.56
CA ALA A 365 24.48 6.03 -16.40
C ALA A 365 23.99 6.79 -15.15
N TYR A 366 24.68 6.67 -14.01
CA TYR A 366 24.37 7.49 -12.81
C TYR A 366 24.58 8.98 -13.06
N GLU A 367 25.70 9.38 -13.67
CA GLU A 367 25.99 10.78 -13.97
C GLU A 367 24.94 11.39 -14.91
N GLN A 368 24.52 10.65 -15.95
CA GLN A 368 23.43 11.06 -16.84
C GLN A 368 22.10 11.21 -16.09
N ALA A 369 21.75 10.25 -15.23
CA ALA A 369 20.53 10.33 -14.44
C ALA A 369 20.52 11.53 -13.50
N ILE A 370 21.63 11.79 -12.81
CA ILE A 370 21.78 12.92 -11.90
C ILE A 370 21.65 14.25 -12.65
N ASP A 371 22.27 14.38 -13.83
CA ASP A 371 22.16 15.59 -14.67
C ASP A 371 20.71 15.87 -15.09
N ILE A 372 19.96 14.84 -15.54
CA ILE A 372 18.54 14.97 -15.84
C ILE A 372 17.76 15.46 -14.60
N LEU A 373 17.96 14.82 -13.45
CA LEU A 373 17.23 15.15 -12.22
C LEU A 373 17.55 16.57 -11.72
N LEU A 374 18.81 17.01 -11.85
CA LEU A 374 19.22 18.38 -11.51
C LEU A 374 18.53 19.41 -12.40
N ARG A 375 18.43 19.17 -13.71
CA ARG A 375 17.77 20.10 -14.64
C ARG A 375 16.26 20.19 -14.39
N VAL A 376 15.62 19.06 -14.09
CA VAL A 376 14.15 18.99 -13.95
C VAL A 376 13.68 19.48 -12.60
N HIS A 377 14.36 19.10 -11.52
CA HIS A 377 13.89 19.33 -10.16
C HIS A 377 14.73 20.34 -9.37
N GLY A 378 15.91 20.71 -9.86
CA GLY A 378 16.87 21.53 -9.13
C GLY A 378 17.69 20.72 -8.11
N GLU A 379 18.59 21.41 -7.40
CA GLU A 379 19.57 20.77 -6.51
C GLU A 379 18.98 20.16 -5.24
N GLU A 380 17.85 20.68 -4.75
CA GLU A 380 17.27 20.33 -3.46
C GLU A 380 16.09 19.34 -3.59
N HIS A 381 16.22 18.33 -4.44
CA HIS A 381 15.17 17.33 -4.68
C HIS A 381 15.57 15.91 -4.24
N MET A 382 14.60 15.16 -3.70
CA MET A 382 14.82 13.80 -3.16
C MET A 382 15.44 12.84 -4.19
N HIS A 383 14.96 12.87 -5.44
CA HIS A 383 15.53 12.03 -6.51
C HIS A 383 17.00 12.35 -6.82
N VAL A 384 17.43 13.61 -6.68
CA VAL A 384 18.84 13.98 -6.84
C VAL A 384 19.67 13.35 -5.72
N ALA A 385 19.18 13.40 -4.48
CA ALA A 385 19.83 12.74 -3.35
C ALA A 385 19.97 11.22 -3.57
N LEU A 386 18.95 10.56 -4.10
CA LEU A 386 18.98 9.13 -4.43
C LEU A 386 20.06 8.80 -5.47
N GLY A 387 20.13 9.58 -6.56
CA GLY A 387 21.17 9.40 -7.59
C GLY A 387 22.58 9.62 -7.03
N LEU A 388 22.79 10.68 -6.24
CA LEU A 388 24.07 10.98 -5.60
C LEU A 388 24.52 9.88 -4.63
N ASN A 389 23.60 9.36 -3.82
CA ASN A 389 23.90 8.27 -2.89
C ASN A 389 24.26 6.97 -3.64
N SER A 390 23.58 6.69 -4.75
CA SER A 390 23.87 5.52 -5.59
C SER A 390 25.25 5.62 -6.25
N LEU A 391 25.59 6.80 -6.78
CA LEU A 391 26.93 7.08 -7.28
C LEU A 391 27.98 6.98 -6.17
N ALA A 392 27.71 7.48 -4.97
CA ALA A 392 28.63 7.35 -3.83
C ALA A 392 28.95 5.88 -3.51
N ASN A 393 27.93 5.02 -3.46
CA ASN A 393 28.11 3.58 -3.24
C ASN A 393 28.96 2.94 -4.36
N LEU A 394 28.73 3.32 -5.62
CA LEU A 394 29.55 2.84 -6.74
C LEU A 394 31.03 3.25 -6.59
N LEU A 395 31.27 4.52 -6.28
CA LEU A 395 32.63 5.07 -6.10
C LEU A 395 33.35 4.39 -4.92
N ASP A 396 32.65 4.19 -3.80
CA ASP A 396 33.18 3.50 -2.61
C ASP A 396 33.59 2.05 -2.92
N ALA A 397 32.70 1.30 -3.59
CA ALA A 397 32.98 -0.08 -4.00
C ALA A 397 34.20 -0.21 -4.93
N HIS A 398 34.61 0.87 -5.59
CA HIS A 398 35.76 0.93 -6.50
C HIS A 398 36.94 1.73 -5.95
N GLY A 399 36.96 2.00 -4.64
CA GLY A 399 38.11 2.60 -3.95
C GLY A 399 38.27 4.11 -4.11
N GLN A 400 37.27 4.80 -4.65
CA GLN A 400 37.27 6.27 -4.83
C GLN A 400 36.63 6.97 -3.63
N TYR A 401 37.16 6.70 -2.44
CA TYR A 401 36.54 7.06 -1.16
C TYR A 401 36.30 8.56 -0.96
N GLU A 402 37.23 9.42 -1.39
CA GLU A 402 37.08 10.88 -1.25
C GLU A 402 35.97 11.44 -2.16
N GLU A 403 35.88 10.91 -3.39
CA GLU A 403 34.81 11.29 -4.32
C GLU A 403 33.46 10.77 -3.80
N ALA A 404 33.43 9.52 -3.31
CA ALA A 404 32.27 8.91 -2.68
C ALA A 404 31.77 9.74 -1.49
N LEU A 405 32.70 10.16 -0.61
CA LEU A 405 32.40 11.00 0.55
C LEU A 405 31.74 12.32 0.14
N GLY A 406 32.25 12.96 -0.92
CA GLY A 406 31.69 14.17 -1.48
C GLY A 406 30.23 13.99 -1.94
N GLN A 407 29.95 12.93 -2.69
CA GLN A 407 28.58 12.65 -3.17
C GLN A 407 27.63 12.26 -2.03
N ALA A 408 28.08 11.41 -1.10
CA ALA A 408 27.27 10.98 0.05
C ALA A 408 26.92 12.15 0.99
N LYS A 409 27.86 13.08 1.23
CA LYS A 409 27.59 14.31 2.01
C LYS A 409 26.53 15.20 1.35
N ARG A 410 26.59 15.35 0.02
CA ARG A 410 25.58 16.11 -0.72
C ARG A 410 24.20 15.45 -0.64
N ALA A 411 24.13 14.13 -0.78
CA ALA A 411 22.89 13.38 -0.62
C ALA A 411 22.28 13.53 0.78
N LEU A 412 23.12 13.40 1.83
CA LEU A 412 22.70 13.59 3.21
C LEU A 412 22.15 15.00 3.45
N LEU A 413 22.85 16.04 2.98
CA LEU A 413 22.43 17.44 3.16
C LEU A 413 21.04 17.71 2.56
N ILE A 414 20.75 17.15 1.38
CA ILE A 414 19.42 17.27 0.76
C ILE A 414 18.38 16.56 1.63
N ARG A 415 18.66 15.33 2.08
CA ARG A 415 17.74 14.54 2.92
C ARG A 415 17.48 15.18 4.28
N GLU A 416 18.47 15.80 4.91
CA GLU A 416 18.30 16.54 6.18
C GLU A 416 17.47 17.82 6.02
N LYS A 417 17.49 18.46 4.84
CA LYS A 417 16.61 19.61 4.56
C LYS A 417 15.16 19.17 4.33
N LEU A 418 14.96 18.04 3.65
CA LEU A 418 13.62 17.53 3.31
C LEU A 418 12.95 16.83 4.50
N TYR A 419 13.72 16.14 5.33
CA TYR A 419 13.24 15.40 6.48
C TYR A 419 13.76 16.02 7.77
N GLN A 420 12.87 16.32 8.71
CA GLN A 420 13.27 16.94 10.00
C GLN A 420 14.27 16.05 10.76
N GLU A 421 13.92 14.80 11.11
CA GLU A 421 14.86 13.86 11.78
C GLU A 421 14.62 12.35 11.54
N PHE A 422 13.41 11.91 11.17
CA PHE A 422 13.08 10.48 11.13
C PHE A 422 12.51 10.06 9.77
N HIS A 423 13.39 9.68 8.84
CA HIS A 423 13.00 9.05 7.58
C HIS A 423 13.95 7.90 7.22
N PRO A 424 13.47 6.73 6.77
CA PRO A 424 14.33 5.59 6.40
C PRO A 424 15.44 5.97 5.40
N GLU A 425 15.16 6.83 4.43
CA GLU A 425 16.18 7.29 3.47
C GLU A 425 17.31 8.11 4.11
N LEU A 426 17.03 8.85 5.18
CA LEU A 426 18.06 9.55 5.95
C LEU A 426 19.02 8.53 6.58
N ALA A 427 18.48 7.45 7.14
CA ALA A 427 19.25 6.37 7.73
C ALA A 427 20.14 5.65 6.69
N GLU A 428 19.65 5.48 5.46
CA GLU A 428 20.42 4.88 4.36
C GLU A 428 21.63 5.76 3.97
N SER A 429 21.46 7.09 3.86
CA SER A 429 22.61 7.98 3.61
C SER A 429 23.63 8.00 4.75
N LEU A 430 23.15 8.00 5.99
CA LEU A 430 24.03 7.91 7.16
C LEU A 430 24.80 6.59 7.18
N GLN A 431 24.16 5.48 6.79
CA GLN A 431 24.83 4.19 6.67
C GLN A 431 25.94 4.23 5.61
N THR A 432 25.64 4.74 4.41
CA THR A 432 26.64 4.91 3.34
C THR A 432 27.83 5.74 3.82
N LEU A 433 27.59 6.88 4.47
CA LEU A 433 28.65 7.71 5.04
C LEU A 433 29.48 6.98 6.10
N GLY A 434 28.83 6.22 6.98
CA GLY A 434 29.50 5.42 8.00
C GLY A 434 30.53 4.46 7.41
N VAL A 435 30.13 3.73 6.36
CA VAL A 435 31.01 2.79 5.64
C VAL A 435 32.17 3.52 4.97
N ILE A 436 31.91 4.61 4.26
CA ILE A 436 32.95 5.40 3.58
C ILE A 436 33.98 5.95 4.59
N TYR A 437 33.53 6.46 5.74
CA TYR A 437 34.43 6.93 6.79
C TYR A 437 35.31 5.83 7.37
N HIS A 438 34.78 4.62 7.54
CA HIS A 438 35.58 3.46 7.94
C HIS A 438 36.66 3.12 6.90
N HIS A 439 36.34 3.15 5.60
CA HIS A 439 37.34 2.96 4.55
C HIS A 439 38.42 4.05 4.56
N LEU A 440 38.05 5.29 4.90
CA LEU A 440 38.96 6.43 5.10
C LEU A 440 39.72 6.42 6.43
N GLN A 441 39.53 5.40 7.27
CA GLN A 441 40.13 5.28 8.61
C GLN A 441 39.68 6.35 9.62
N ASP A 442 38.58 7.06 9.36
CA ASP A 442 37.92 7.96 10.31
C ASP A 442 36.82 7.21 11.07
N ASN A 443 37.24 6.29 11.95
CA ASN A 443 36.33 5.45 12.71
C ASN A 443 35.40 6.24 13.63
N GLY A 444 35.80 7.45 14.06
CA GLY A 444 34.98 8.30 14.93
C GLY A 444 33.76 8.84 14.18
N ALA A 445 33.98 9.46 13.02
CA ALA A 445 32.90 9.93 12.16
C ALA A 445 32.04 8.77 11.61
N GLY A 446 32.68 7.63 11.30
CA GLY A 446 32.00 6.41 10.88
C GLY A 446 31.00 5.91 11.92
N GLN A 447 31.45 5.79 13.17
CA GLN A 447 30.63 5.33 14.30
C GLN A 447 29.44 6.27 14.54
N GLU A 448 29.66 7.58 14.55
CA GLU A 448 28.59 8.58 14.74
C GLU A 448 27.48 8.45 13.68
N CYS A 449 27.87 8.27 12.41
CA CYS A 449 26.91 8.10 11.32
C CYS A 449 26.08 6.81 11.49
N LEU A 450 26.73 5.69 11.83
CA LEU A 450 26.04 4.41 12.01
C LEU A 450 25.11 4.40 13.22
N GLU A 451 25.50 5.00 14.36
CA GLU A 451 24.64 5.14 15.54
C GLU A 451 23.37 5.95 15.21
N ARG A 452 23.55 7.05 14.47
CA ARG A 452 22.43 7.89 14.04
C ARG A 452 21.53 7.14 13.05
N SER A 453 22.10 6.36 12.13
CA SER A 453 21.34 5.48 11.22
C SER A 453 20.50 4.45 11.98
N ILE A 454 21.07 3.74 12.96
CA ILE A 454 20.36 2.75 13.78
C ILE A 454 19.20 3.40 14.56
N ASN A 455 19.42 4.58 15.14
CA ASN A 455 18.38 5.32 15.86
C ASN A 455 17.21 5.67 14.94
N VAL A 456 17.50 6.18 13.73
CA VAL A 456 16.46 6.52 12.76
C VAL A 456 15.69 5.28 12.33
N PHE A 457 16.35 4.20 11.90
CA PHE A 457 15.67 2.96 11.51
C PHE A 457 14.87 2.32 12.65
N SER A 458 15.40 2.32 13.87
CA SER A 458 14.68 1.76 15.03
C SER A 458 13.40 2.53 15.35
N LYS A 459 13.39 3.85 15.12
CA LYS A 459 12.22 4.69 15.34
C LYS A 459 11.22 4.63 14.18
N THR A 460 11.68 4.45 12.95
CA THR A 460 10.81 4.46 11.76
C THR A 460 10.24 3.09 11.41
N LEU A 461 11.06 2.03 11.48
CA LEU A 461 10.69 0.68 11.06
C LEU A 461 10.61 -0.32 12.24
N GLY A 462 11.11 0.08 13.41
CA GLY A 462 11.17 -0.77 14.60
C GLY A 462 12.51 -1.47 14.79
N PRO A 463 12.83 -1.89 16.03
CA PRO A 463 14.15 -2.41 16.41
C PRO A 463 14.46 -3.80 15.85
N ALA A 464 13.43 -4.55 15.46
CA ALA A 464 13.51 -5.91 14.91
C ALA A 464 13.45 -5.96 13.38
N HIS A 465 13.18 -4.82 12.72
CA HIS A 465 13.08 -4.79 11.26
C HIS A 465 14.41 -5.20 10.60
N PRO A 466 14.41 -6.00 9.50
CA PRO A 466 15.62 -6.46 8.84
C PRO A 466 16.62 -5.35 8.49
N LYS A 467 16.15 -4.18 8.03
CA LYS A 467 17.04 -3.03 7.79
C LYS A 467 17.73 -2.55 9.07
N THR A 468 16.98 -2.40 10.17
CA THR A 468 17.52 -2.00 11.47
C THR A 468 18.54 -3.01 12.00
N VAL A 469 18.23 -4.30 11.86
CA VAL A 469 19.13 -5.39 12.28
C VAL A 469 20.41 -5.39 11.45
N LYS A 470 20.29 -5.26 10.12
CA LYS A 470 21.43 -5.23 9.21
C LYS A 470 22.41 -4.09 9.53
N VAL A 471 21.93 -2.86 9.74
CA VAL A 471 22.83 -1.75 10.14
C VAL A 471 23.49 -2.01 11.48
N ARG A 472 22.74 -2.58 12.45
CA ARG A 472 23.28 -2.94 13.76
C ARG A 472 24.33 -4.04 13.70
N GLU A 473 24.21 -4.97 12.76
CA GLU A 473 25.22 -6.00 12.50
C GLU A 473 26.45 -5.39 11.85
N SER A 474 26.28 -4.53 10.84
CA SER A 474 27.38 -3.77 10.21
C SER A 474 28.12 -2.86 11.20
N PHE A 475 27.46 -2.40 12.26
CA PHE A 475 28.07 -1.62 13.34
C PHE A 475 28.97 -2.46 14.28
N LYS A 476 28.74 -3.77 14.38
CA LYS A 476 29.49 -4.65 15.30
C LYS A 476 30.76 -5.23 14.69
N THR A 477 30.86 -5.22 13.37
CA THR A 477 32.00 -5.69 12.56
C THR A 477 32.86 -4.51 12.15
#